data_AF-A0A3P8MBM8-F1
#
_entry.id   AF-A0A3P8MBM8-F1
#
_cell.length_a   1.000
_cell.length_b   1.000
_cell.length_c   1.000
_cell.angle_alpha   90.00
_cell.angle_beta   90.00
_cell.angle_gamma   90.00
#
_symmetry.space_group_name_H-M   'P 1'
#
loop_
_entity.id
_entity.type
_entity.pdbx_description
1 polymer ?
#
loop_
_entity_poly.entity_id
_entity_poly.type
_entity_poly.pdbx_seq_one_letter_code
_entity_poly.pdbx_strand_id
1 'polypeptide(L)'
;MGLNVAPIQLLAGTNEVMANVATTAGSIGGAAGALGAVVPAGADAVSLLVSASSAAHAANFLATSIIDHAEVAQYAVSLSAVASTYIMADNAVQF
;
A
#
# COMPACT_ATOMS: atom_id res chain seq x y z
N MET A 1 -27.90 -14.76 -6.28
CA MET A 1 -27.17 -14.03 -7.35
C MET A 1 -26.38 -15.04 -8.14
N GLY A 2 -26.40 -14.98 -9.47
CA GLY A 2 -25.51 -15.80 -10.31
C GLY A 2 -24.08 -15.24 -10.25
N LEU A 3 -23.08 -16.10 -10.12
CA LEU A 3 -21.68 -15.71 -10.08
C LEU A 3 -21.20 -15.44 -11.51
N ASN A 4 -20.81 -14.19 -11.81
CA ASN A 4 -20.09 -13.82 -13.03
C ASN A 4 -18.63 -13.58 -12.66
N VAL A 5 -17.76 -14.55 -12.95
CA VAL A 5 -16.35 -14.50 -12.57
C VAL A 5 -15.49 -14.64 -13.81
N ALA A 6 -14.59 -13.68 -14.01
CA ALA A 6 -13.60 -13.69 -15.08
C ALA A 6 -12.19 -13.79 -14.47
N PRO A 7 -11.60 -14.99 -14.34
CA PRO A 7 -10.34 -15.19 -13.62
C PRO A 7 -9.17 -14.39 -14.18
N ILE A 8 -9.15 -14.17 -15.50
CA ILE A 8 -8.12 -13.35 -16.16
C ILE A 8 -8.18 -11.88 -15.73
N GLN A 9 -9.38 -11.35 -15.44
CA GLN A 9 -9.55 -9.97 -14.96
C GLN A 9 -9.08 -9.84 -13.51
N LEU A 10 -9.28 -10.87 -12.68
CA LEU A 10 -8.75 -10.92 -11.31
C LEU A 10 -7.21 -10.94 -11.29
N LEU A 11 -6.59 -11.65 -12.23
CA LEU A 11 -5.13 -11.67 -12.37
C LEU A 11 -4.58 -10.33 -12.90
N ALA A 12 -5.26 -9.70 -13.86
CA ALA A 12 -4.90 -8.35 -14.31
C ALA A 12 -5.01 -7.33 -13.17
N GLY A 13 -6.09 -7.38 -12.39
CA GLY A 13 -6.29 -6.54 -11.21
C GLY A 13 -5.22 -6.75 -10.14
N THR A 14 -4.69 -7.97 -9.99
CA THR A 14 -3.54 -8.24 -9.09
C THR A 14 -2.32 -7.39 -9.48
N ASN A 15 -1.99 -7.36 -10.77
CA ASN A 15 -0.84 -6.59 -11.26
C ASN A 15 -1.04 -5.09 -11.08
N GLU A 16 -2.26 -4.58 -11.32
CA GLU A 16 -2.59 -3.18 -11.11
C GLU A 16 -2.44 -2.77 -9.62
N VAL A 17 -2.97 -3.58 -8.70
CA VAL A 17 -2.83 -3.32 -7.26
C VAL A 17 -1.37 -3.33 -6.84
N MET A 18 -0.59 -4.33 -7.27
CA MET A 18 0.84 -4.41 -6.94
C MET A 18 1.65 -3.25 -7.52
N ALA A 19 1.36 -2.82 -8.76
CA ALA A 19 2.01 -1.67 -9.37
C ALA A 19 1.69 -0.36 -8.63
N ASN A 20 0.45 -0.18 -8.18
CA ASN A 20 0.04 0.97 -7.39
C ASN A 20 0.71 0.99 -6.02
N VAL A 21 0.81 -0.16 -5.33
CA VAL A 21 1.54 -0.28 -4.07
C VAL A 21 3.02 0.08 -4.27
N ALA A 22 3.67 -0.47 -5.30
CA ALA A 22 5.08 -0.17 -5.59
C ALA A 22 5.31 1.32 -5.89
N THR A 23 4.44 1.92 -6.70
CA THR A 23 4.52 3.35 -7.06
C THR A 23 4.34 4.25 -5.83
N THR A 24 3.37 3.92 -4.96
CA THR A 24 3.06 4.70 -3.75
C THR A 24 4.14 4.51 -2.68
N ALA A 25 4.65 3.29 -2.51
CA ALA A 25 5.79 3.04 -1.63
C ALA A 25 7.04 3.80 -2.10
N GLY A 26 7.27 3.86 -3.42
CA GLY A 26 8.36 4.64 -4.01
C GLY A 26 8.25 6.14 -3.72
N SER A 27 7.06 6.72 -3.83
CA SER A 27 6.85 8.15 -3.57
C SER A 27 7.03 8.49 -2.09
N ILE A 28 6.48 7.68 -1.18
CA ILE A 28 6.62 7.88 0.27
C ILE A 28 8.08 7.65 0.71
N GLY A 29 8.73 6.60 0.21
CA GLY A 29 10.14 6.33 0.49
C GLY A 29 11.06 7.44 -0.01
N GLY A 30 10.79 8.01 -1.19
CA GLY A 30 11.52 9.16 -1.72
C GLY A 30 11.33 10.43 -0.89
N ALA A 31 10.15 10.62 -0.29
CA ALA A 31 9.85 11.77 0.56
C ALA A 31 10.31 11.61 2.02
N ALA A 32 10.59 10.39 2.48
CA ALA A 32 10.92 10.06 3.87
C ALA A 32 12.04 10.93 4.47
N GLY A 33 13.12 11.13 3.72
CA GLY A 33 14.26 11.94 4.17
C GLY A 33 13.90 13.42 4.37
N ALA A 34 13.05 13.97 3.50
CA ALA A 34 12.58 15.35 3.61
C ALA A 34 11.56 15.53 4.75
N LEU A 35 10.70 14.52 4.95
CA LEU A 35 9.69 14.52 6.02
C LEU A 35 10.31 14.40 7.42
N GLY A 36 11.41 13.66 7.57
CA GLY A 36 12.10 13.47 8.85
C GLY A 36 13.01 14.62 9.27
N ALA A 37 13.41 15.49 8.34
CA ALA A 37 14.35 16.58 8.58
C ALA A 37 13.66 17.91 8.93
N VAL A 38 12.82 17.91 9.98
CA VAL A 38 12.11 19.13 10.41
C VAL A 38 12.98 19.96 11.35
N VAL A 39 13.47 21.12 10.87
CA VAL A 39 14.27 22.06 11.68
C VAL A 39 13.37 23.15 12.26
N PRO A 40 13.56 23.56 13.53
CA PRO A 40 12.84 24.69 14.11
C PRO A 40 13.08 25.98 13.31
N ALA A 41 12.02 26.76 13.07
CA ALA A 41 12.12 28.06 12.38
C ALA A 41 12.82 29.14 13.23
N GLY A 42 12.84 28.97 14.55
CA GLY A 42 13.44 29.87 15.53
C GLY A 42 13.76 29.15 16.83
N ALA A 43 14.44 29.86 17.75
CA ALA A 43 14.81 29.33 19.07
C ALA A 43 13.71 29.48 20.14
N ASP A 44 12.56 30.04 19.76
CA ASP A 44 11.42 30.16 20.66
C ASP A 44 10.76 28.79 20.92
N ALA A 45 10.10 28.67 22.06
CA ALA A 45 9.49 27.42 22.49
C ALA A 45 8.40 26.91 21.52
N VAL A 46 7.73 27.80 20.79
CA VAL A 46 6.69 27.41 19.82
C VAL A 46 7.32 26.78 18.59
N SER A 47 8.39 27.39 18.05
CA SER A 47 9.15 26.83 16.93
C SER A 47 9.74 25.44 17.23
N LEU A 48 10.29 25.26 18.43
CA LEU A 48 10.78 23.94 18.87
C LEU A 48 9.65 22.91 18.98
N LEU A 49 8.52 23.29 19.58
CA LEU A 49 7.38 22.40 19.76
C LEU A 49 6.78 21.98 18.41
N VAL A 50 6.63 22.92 17.48
CA VAL A 50 6.10 22.64 16.13
C VAL A 50 7.03 21.70 15.38
N SER A 51 8.34 21.96 15.39
CA SER A 51 9.33 21.08 14.74
C SER A 51 9.29 19.66 15.31
N ALA A 52 9.26 19.52 16.64
CA ALA A 52 9.18 18.21 17.29
C ALA A 52 7.87 17.48 16.98
N SER A 53 6.73 18.20 16.98
CA SER A 53 5.41 17.63 16.67
C SER A 53 5.32 17.18 15.20
N SER A 54 5.82 17.98 14.27
CA SER A 54 5.88 17.64 12.85
C SER A 54 6.78 16.44 12.59
N ALA A 55 7.93 16.34 13.26
CA ALA A 55 8.81 15.17 13.17
C ALA A 55 8.14 13.90 13.71
N ALA A 56 7.43 13.99 14.85
CA ALA A 56 6.66 12.88 15.40
C ALA A 56 5.52 12.45 14.48
N HIS A 57 4.80 13.42 13.90
CA HIS A 57 3.74 13.15 12.93
C HIS A 57 4.28 12.46 11.66
N ALA A 58 5.40 12.95 11.12
CA ALA A 58 6.06 12.34 9.96
C ALA A 58 6.50 10.90 10.24
N ALA A 59 7.07 10.63 11.41
CA ALA A 59 7.44 9.27 11.82
C ALA A 59 6.21 8.36 11.92
N ASN A 60 5.11 8.84 12.49
CA ASN A 60 3.86 8.08 12.58
C ASN A 60 3.28 7.81 11.19
N PHE A 61 3.24 8.81 10.30
CA PHE A 61 2.78 8.65 8.92
C PHE A 61 3.59 7.59 8.16
N LEU A 62 4.92 7.61 8.28
CA LEU A 62 5.78 6.59 7.68
C LEU A 62 5.46 5.19 8.22
N ALA A 63 5.32 5.05 9.53
CA ALA A 63 4.99 3.78 10.16
C ALA A 63 3.63 3.23 9.69
N THR A 64 2.59 4.07 9.64
CA THR A 64 1.26 3.67 9.17
C THR A 64 1.27 3.32 7.69
N SER A 65 1.98 4.10 6.86
CA SER A 65 2.03 3.84 5.41
C SER A 65 2.67 2.48 5.07
N ILE A 66 3.64 2.03 5.86
CA ILE A 66 4.26 0.70 5.68
C ILE A 66 3.23 -0.41 5.93
N ILE A 67 2.41 -0.25 6.97
CA ILE A 67 1.37 -1.23 7.33
C ILE A 67 0.31 -1.28 6.23
N ASP A 68 -0.16 -0.12 5.77
CA ASP A 68 -1.18 -0.03 4.71
C ASP A 68 -0.68 -0.64 3.40
N HIS A 69 0.57 -0.38 3.01
CA HIS A 69 1.16 -1.01 1.82
C HIS A 69 1.24 -2.54 1.93
N ALA A 70 1.57 -3.06 3.12
CA ALA A 70 1.63 -4.49 3.36
C ALA A 70 0.24 -5.14 3.28
N GLU A 71 -0.80 -4.47 3.79
CA GLU A 71 -2.19 -4.93 3.70
C GLU A 71 -2.69 -4.97 2.25
N VAL A 72 -2.46 -3.91 1.48
CA VAL A 72 -2.88 -3.86 0.07
C VAL A 72 -2.11 -4.86 -0.79
N ALA A 73 -0.83 -5.12 -0.49
CA ALA A 73 -0.08 -6.18 -1.13
C ALA A 73 -0.65 -7.58 -0.82
N GLN A 74 -1.06 -7.83 0.43
CA GLN A 74 -1.74 -9.08 0.79
C GLN A 74 -3.07 -9.23 0.08
N TYR A 75 -3.81 -8.14 -0.09
CA TYR A 75 -5.03 -8.15 -0.90
C TYR A 75 -4.76 -8.59 -2.35
N ALA A 76 -3.69 -8.11 -2.98
CA ALA A 76 -3.30 -8.57 -4.32
C ALA A 76 -2.97 -10.08 -4.35
N VAL A 77 -2.28 -10.61 -3.34
CA VAL A 77 -2.03 -12.06 -3.22
C VAL A 77 -3.35 -12.83 -3.12
N SER A 78 -4.32 -12.34 -2.35
CA SER A 78 -5.64 -12.97 -2.23
C SER A 78 -6.41 -12.99 -3.57
N LEU A 79 -6.36 -11.90 -4.34
CA LEU A 79 -6.92 -11.82 -5.69
C LEU A 79 -6.35 -12.90 -6.62
N SER A 80 -5.03 -13.09 -6.60
CA SER A 80 -4.35 -14.11 -7.39
C SER A 80 -4.73 -15.53 -6.95
N ALA A 81 -4.81 -15.79 -5.64
CA ALA A 81 -5.23 -17.09 -5.11
C ALA A 81 -6.68 -17.42 -5.52
N VAL A 82 -7.58 -16.44 -5.46
CA VAL A 82 -8.96 -16.60 -5.91
C VAL A 82 -9.01 -16.87 -7.42
N ALA A 83 -8.26 -16.12 -8.23
CA ALA A 83 -8.18 -16.35 -9.68
C ALA A 83 -7.71 -17.78 -10.00
N SER A 84 -6.66 -18.26 -9.31
CA SER A 84 -6.16 -19.62 -9.46
C SER A 84 -7.21 -20.67 -9.10
N THR A 85 -7.97 -20.45 -8.02
CA THR A 85 -9.02 -21.38 -7.58
C THR A 85 -10.12 -21.52 -8.63
N TYR A 86 -10.55 -20.41 -9.24
CA TYR A 86 -11.54 -20.45 -10.32
C TYR A 86 -11.01 -21.16 -11.58
N ILE A 87 -9.74 -20.92 -11.96
CA ILE A 87 -9.12 -21.64 -13.10
C ILE A 87 -9.08 -23.16 -12.84
N MET A 88 -8.72 -23.56 -11.61
CA MET A 88 -8.71 -24.98 -11.23
C MET A 88 -10.11 -25.60 -11.27
N ALA A 89 -11.13 -24.86 -10.81
CA ALA A 89 -12.52 -25.29 -10.87
C ALA A 89 -13.02 -25.46 -12.32
N ASP A 90 -12.73 -24.49 -13.20
CA ASP A 90 -13.10 -24.57 -14.62
C ASP A 90 -12.47 -25.81 -15.29
N ASN A 91 -11.19 -26.06 -15.03
CA ASN A 91 -10.48 -27.23 -15.58
C ASN A 91 -11.02 -28.57 -15.05
N ALA A 92 -11.59 -28.61 -13.85
CA ALA A 92 -12.14 -29.83 -13.27
C ALA A 92 -13.50 -30.24 -13.87
N VAL A 93 -14.19 -29.33 -14.55
CA VAL A 93 -15.52 -29.56 -15.13
C VAL A 93 -15.45 -29.94 -16.62
N GLN A 94 -14.29 -29.82 -17.29
CA GLN A 94 -14.13 -30.10 -18.73
C GLN A 94 -14.06 -31.61 -19.11
N PHE A 95 -14.81 -32.49 -18.44
CA PHE A 95 -14.93 -33.92 -18.83
C PHE A 95 -16.18 -34.19 -19.67
#